data_AF-A0A9W6LYC2-F1
#
_entry.id   AF-A0A9W6LYC2-F1
#
_cell.length_a   1.000
_cell.length_b   1.000
_cell.length_c   1.000
_cell.angle_alpha   90.00
_cell.angle_beta   90.00
_cell.angle_gamma   90.00
#
_symmetry.space_group_name_H-M   'P 1'
#
loop_
_entity.id
_entity.type
_entity.pdbx_description
1 polymer ?
#
loop_
_entity_poly.entity_id
_entity_poly.type
_entity_poly.pdbx_seq_one_letter_code
_entity_poly.pdbx_strand_id
1 'polypeptide(L)' 'MTEKPARKHRRAQLPAVPGTDPTPQALPRRGSTDSPVLAAEDTDRAWGDKPGDSNDEQLRRDVPPHW' A
#
# COMPACT_ATOMS: atom_id res chain seq x y z
N MET A 1 15.79 -3.24 -31.22
CA MET A 1 15.05 -3.35 -29.94
C MET A 1 15.87 -2.61 -28.90
N THR A 2 15.44 -1.42 -28.49
CA THR A 2 16.24 -0.56 -27.60
C THR A 2 15.84 -0.82 -26.16
N GLU A 3 16.69 -1.52 -25.41
CA GLU A 3 16.54 -1.67 -23.96
C GLU A 3 16.64 -0.29 -23.31
N LYS A 4 15.61 0.09 -22.55
CA LYS A 4 15.61 1.32 -21.75
C LYS A 4 16.50 1.09 -20.52
N PRO A 5 17.36 2.04 -20.13
CA PRO A 5 18.21 1.88 -18.96
C PRO A 5 17.34 1.71 -17.71
N ALA A 6 17.61 0.66 -16.93
CA ALA A 6 16.91 0.40 -15.68
C ALA A 6 17.12 1.57 -14.70
N ARG A 7 16.03 2.07 -14.11
CA ARG A 7 16.10 3.19 -13.16
C ARG A 7 16.85 2.76 -11.91
N LYS A 8 17.86 3.52 -11.49
CA LYS A 8 18.60 3.28 -10.25
C LYS A 8 17.66 3.41 -9.05
N HIS A 9 17.44 2.31 -8.34
CA HIS A 9 16.66 2.33 -7.10
C HIS A 9 17.39 3.18 -6.05
N ARG A 10 16.69 4.16 -5.46
CA ARG A 10 17.26 5.06 -4.42
C ARG A 10 17.24 4.44 -3.01
N ARG A 11 16.53 3.32 -2.82
CA ARG A 11 16.34 2.67 -1.51
C ARG A 11 17.36 1.55 -1.33
N ALA A 12 17.90 1.44 -0.12
CA ALA A 12 18.72 0.29 0.28
C ALA A 12 17.84 -0.98 0.30
N GLN A 13 18.35 -2.07 -0.25
CA GLN A 13 17.75 -3.40 -0.14
C GLN A 13 18.44 -4.14 0.99
N LEU A 14 17.67 -4.64 1.94
CA LEU A 14 18.18 -5.42 3.07
C LEU A 14 17.88 -6.90 2.85
N PRO A 15 18.76 -7.81 3.31
CA PRO A 15 18.45 -9.24 3.30
C PRO A 15 17.26 -9.53 4.22
N ALA A 16 16.47 -10.55 3.86
CA ALA A 16 15.39 -11.02 4.71
C ALA A 16 15.94 -11.59 6.04
N VAL A 17 15.17 -11.45 7.11
CA VAL A 17 15.50 -12.02 8.42
C VAL A 17 15.39 -13.56 8.33
N PRO A 18 16.27 -14.35 8.98
CA PRO A 18 16.15 -15.80 9.01
C PRO A 18 14.76 -16.27 9.49
N GLY A 19 14.17 -17.23 8.80
CA GLY A 19 12.82 -17.72 9.07
C GLY A 19 11.68 -16.91 8.42
N THR A 20 12.01 -15.85 7.67
CA THR A 20 11.03 -15.17 6.82
C THR A 20 10.61 -16.08 5.67
N ASP A 21 9.30 -16.20 5.44
CA ASP A 21 8.73 -16.89 4.30
C ASP A 21 9.15 -16.16 3.00
N PRO A 22 9.87 -16.82 2.07
CA PRO A 22 10.28 -16.21 0.80
C PRO A 22 9.09 -15.95 -0.14
N THR A 23 7.95 -16.61 0.09
CA THR A 23 6.72 -16.44 -0.68
C THR A 23 5.73 -15.57 0.09
N PRO A 24 5.57 -14.27 -0.25
CA PRO A 24 4.54 -13.47 0.38
C PRO A 24 3.16 -14.07 0.10
N GLN A 25 2.25 -14.02 1.08
CA GLN A 25 0.88 -14.47 0.88
C GLN A 25 0.24 -13.69 -0.27
N ALA A 26 -0.18 -14.41 -1.31
CA ALA A 26 -0.99 -13.87 -2.38
C ALA A 26 -2.41 -13.65 -1.82
N LEU A 27 -2.65 -12.46 -1.27
CA LEU A 27 -3.97 -12.11 -0.75
C LEU A 27 -4.97 -12.09 -1.90
N PRO A 28 -6.01 -12.94 -1.88
CA PRO A 28 -7.03 -12.90 -2.90
C PRO A 28 -7.91 -11.66 -2.71
N ARG A 29 -8.64 -11.28 -3.76
CA ARG A 29 -9.48 -10.08 -3.75
C ARG A 29 -10.49 -10.17 -2.60
N ARG A 30 -10.63 -9.08 -1.82
CA ARG A 30 -11.56 -8.98 -0.68
C ARG A 30 -12.93 -9.55 -1.05
N GLY A 31 -13.39 -10.56 -0.30
CA GLY A 31 -14.67 -11.24 -0.52
C GLY A 31 -14.60 -12.53 -1.34
N SER A 32 -13.40 -13.01 -1.71
CA SER A 32 -13.20 -14.36 -2.24
C SER A 32 -13.33 -15.43 -1.15
N THR A 33 -13.64 -16.67 -1.53
CA THR A 33 -13.67 -17.83 -0.62
C THR A 33 -12.36 -18.01 0.15
N ASP A 34 -11.22 -17.68 -0.47
CA ASP A 34 -9.89 -17.80 0.14
C ASP A 34 -9.43 -16.53 0.88
N SER A 35 -10.32 -15.55 1.12
CA SER A 35 -9.95 -14.32 1.82
C SER A 35 -9.53 -14.63 3.26
N PRO A 36 -8.48 -13.97 3.79
CA PRO A 36 -8.08 -14.15 5.19
C PRO A 36 -9.22 -13.76 6.12
N VAL A 37 -9.28 -14.45 7.26
CA VAL A 37 -10.16 -14.05 8.36
C VAL A 37 -9.62 -12.76 8.96
N LEU A 38 -10.41 -11.69 8.85
CA LEU A 38 -10.09 -10.39 9.43
C LEU A 38 -10.34 -10.42 10.94
N ALA A 39 -9.63 -9.57 11.68
CA ALA A 39 -9.90 -9.34 13.09
C ALA A 39 -11.30 -8.71 13.28
N ALA A 40 -11.91 -8.91 14.45
CA ALA A 40 -13.27 -8.43 14.70
C ALA A 40 -13.39 -6.90 14.64
N GLU A 41 -12.31 -6.20 14.98
CA GLU A 41 -12.17 -4.75 14.91
C GLU A 41 -11.90 -4.20 13.51
N ASP A 42 -11.50 -5.05 12.54
CA ASP A 42 -11.19 -4.65 11.17
C ASP A 42 -12.47 -4.44 10.34
N THR A 43 -13.18 -3.38 10.70
CA THR A 43 -14.41 -2.93 10.06
C THR A 43 -14.13 -1.68 9.25
N ASP A 44 -14.82 -1.48 8.13
CA ASP A 44 -14.62 -0.27 7.29
C ASP A 44 -14.80 1.02 8.12
N ARG A 45 -15.69 1.00 9.12
CA ARG A 45 -15.89 2.08 10.10
C ARG A 45 -14.64 2.39 10.93
N ALA A 46 -13.85 1.38 11.32
CA ALA A 46 -12.61 1.57 12.07
C ALA A 46 -11.54 2.31 11.24
N TRP A 47 -11.63 2.21 9.92
CA TRP A 47 -10.78 2.93 8.96
C TRP A 47 -11.39 4.27 8.51
N GLY A 48 -12.55 4.64 9.05
CA GLY A 48 -13.34 5.80 8.68
C GLY A 48 -14.44 5.45 7.68
N ASP A 49 -15.66 5.97 7.90
CA ASP A 49 -16.88 5.69 7.11
C ASP A 49 -16.83 6.14 5.63
N LYS A 50 -15.68 6.61 5.15
CA LYS A 50 -15.51 7.22 3.84
C LYS A 50 -14.60 6.36 2.97
N PRO A 51 -15.17 5.48 2.13
CA PRO A 51 -14.38 4.76 1.16
C PRO A 51 -13.78 5.75 0.15
N GLY A 52 -12.49 6.06 0.31
CA GLY A 52 -11.72 6.76 -0.71
C GLY A 52 -12.08 8.22 -0.94
N ASP A 53 -12.52 8.97 0.09
CA ASP A 53 -12.55 10.43 0.00
C ASP A 53 -11.10 10.91 -0.26
N SER A 54 -10.81 11.21 -1.53
CA SER A 54 -9.48 11.62 -1.94
C SER A 54 -9.16 12.93 -1.23
N ASN A 55 -8.16 12.90 -0.36
CA ASN A 55 -7.65 14.08 0.37
C ASN A 55 -6.98 15.09 -0.58
N ASP A 56 -7.09 14.91 -1.89
CA ASP A 56 -6.35 15.68 -2.88
C ASP A 56 -6.82 17.14 -2.94
N GLU A 57 -8.13 17.39 -2.77
CA GLU A 57 -8.64 18.76 -2.80
C GLU A 57 -8.17 19.57 -1.57
N GLN A 58 -8.24 18.96 -0.40
CA GLN A 58 -7.78 19.58 0.85
C GLN A 58 -6.26 19.75 0.83
N LEU A 59 -5.51 18.75 0.38
CA LEU A 59 -4.05 18.83 0.25
C LEU A 59 -3.63 19.95 -0.70
N ARG A 60 -4.33 20.16 -1.82
CA ARG A 60 -4.07 21.29 -2.74
C ARG A 60 -4.36 22.65 -2.10
N ARG A 61 -5.38 22.76 -1.25
CA ARG A 61 -5.69 23.98 -0.50
C ARG A 61 -4.63 24.28 0.56
N ASP A 62 -4.10 23.24 1.19
CA ASP A 62 -3.17 23.35 2.30
C ASP A 62 -1.70 23.50 1.87
N VAL A 63 -1.39 23.50 0.56
CA VAL A 63 -0.02 23.75 0.06
C VAL A 63 0.36 25.19 0.40
N PRO A 64 1.35 25.41 1.29
CA PRO A 64 1.80 26.76 1.62
C PRO A 64 2.44 27.43 0.40
N PRO A 65 2.38 28.77 0.29
CA PRO A 65 3.12 29.49 -0.73
C PRO A 65 4.62 29.19 -0.58
N HIS A 66 5.26 28.73 -1.67
CA HIS A 66 6.70 28.58 -1.74
C HIS A 66 7.28 29.90 -2.23
N TRP A 67 7.82 30.69 -1.31
CA TRP A 67 8.59 31.90 -1.59
C TRP A 67 10.07 31.64 -1.34
#